data_AF-T1CI19-F1
#
_entry.id   AF-T1CI19-F1
#
_cell.length_a   1.000
_cell.length_b   1.000
_cell.length_c   1.000
_cell.angle_alpha   90.00
_cell.angle_beta   90.00
_cell.angle_gamma   90.00
#
_symmetry.space_group_name_H-M   'P 1'
#
loop_
_entity.id
_entity.type
_entity.pdbx_description
1 polymer ?
#
loop_
_entity_poly.entity_id
_entity_poly.type
_entity_poly.pdbx_seq_one_letter_code
_entity_poly.pdbx_strand_id
1 'polypeptide(L)'
;MTKEWVVVDAAGQNLGRVCSKVAKLLRGKYKPNFTPHVDCGDNVIIINADQVELTGKKWTDRVYLRFTGYPGGQREFTPEDLLKKGADRLFQKVVKGMLPKNRLGRSLMRNLHVYGGSEHKHEAQKPRVIDLNSLK
;
A
#
# COMPACT_ATOMS: atom_id res chain seq x y z
N MET A 1 16.33 -9.30 13.85
CA MET A 1 15.81 -8.05 13.27
C MET A 1 14.49 -7.74 13.93
N THR A 2 14.35 -6.56 14.53
CA THR A 2 13.09 -6.08 15.08
C THR A 2 12.25 -5.45 13.98
N LYS A 3 11.00 -5.90 13.86
CA LYS A 3 10.00 -5.27 13.01
C LYS A 3 9.27 -4.24 13.84
N GLU A 4 9.24 -3.02 13.35
CA GLU A 4 8.47 -1.95 13.96
C GLU A 4 7.10 -1.88 13.32
N TRP A 5 6.16 -1.27 14.04
CA TRP A 5 4.84 -0.95 13.52
C TRP A 5 4.81 0.53 13.21
N VAL A 6 4.47 0.87 11.98
CA VAL A 6 4.45 2.23 11.47
C VAL A 6 3.05 2.59 11.04
N VAL A 7 2.57 3.76 11.44
CA VAL A 7 1.31 4.34 10.97
C VAL A 7 1.59 5.48 10.00
N VAL A 8 0.87 5.46 8.89
CA VAL A 8 0.94 6.43 7.80
C VAL A 8 -0.46 6.96 7.53
N ASP A 9 -0.62 8.27 7.59
CA ASP A 9 -1.84 8.95 7.16
C ASP A 9 -1.81 9.20 5.64
N ALA A 10 -2.88 8.77 4.95
CA ALA A 10 -3.05 8.96 3.52
C ALA A 10 -3.95 10.14 3.15
N ALA A 11 -4.55 10.85 4.12
CA ALA A 11 -5.46 11.97 3.87
C ALA A 11 -4.78 13.10 3.07
N GLY A 12 -5.39 13.52 1.96
CA GLY A 12 -4.90 14.63 1.12
C GLY A 12 -3.56 14.35 0.43
N GLN A 13 -3.08 13.11 0.45
CA GLN A 13 -1.82 12.72 -0.17
C GLN A 13 -2.03 12.06 -1.53
N ASN A 14 -1.08 12.20 -2.45
CA ASN A 14 -1.15 11.52 -3.74
C ASN A 14 -0.88 10.01 -3.59
N LEU A 15 -1.80 9.18 -4.07
CA LEU A 15 -1.74 7.71 -3.96
C LEU A 15 -0.36 7.13 -4.34
N GLY A 16 0.18 7.54 -5.48
CA GLY A 16 1.46 7.02 -5.98
C GLY A 16 2.66 7.38 -5.09
N ARG A 17 2.67 8.59 -4.52
CA ARG A 17 3.77 9.07 -3.66
C ARG A 17 3.76 8.34 -2.32
N VAL A 18 2.57 8.17 -1.73
CA VAL A 18 2.37 7.39 -0.50
C VAL A 18 2.80 5.95 -0.71
N CYS A 19 2.25 5.27 -1.72
CA CYS A 19 2.54 3.86 -1.98
C CYS A 19 4.02 3.59 -2.24
N SER A 20 4.74 4.51 -2.88
CA SER A 20 6.18 4.36 -3.13
C SER A 20 7.00 4.35 -1.83
N LYS A 21 6.69 5.27 -0.90
CA LYS A 21 7.35 5.33 0.41
C LYS A 21 6.96 4.14 1.28
N VAL A 22 5.69 3.76 1.27
CA VAL A 22 5.19 2.55 1.94
C VAL A 22 5.91 1.29 1.44
N ALA A 23 6.10 1.13 0.13
CA ALA A 23 6.82 0.00 -0.43
C ALA A 23 8.29 -0.06 0.03
N LYS A 24 8.95 1.09 0.20
CA LYS A 24 10.32 1.17 0.77
C LYS A 24 10.35 0.76 2.25
N LEU A 25 9.36 1.16 3.04
CA LEU A 25 9.20 0.78 4.45
C LEU A 25 8.95 -0.74 4.59
N LEU A 26 7.98 -1.28 3.83
CA LEU A 26 7.71 -2.71 3.77
C LEU A 26 8.93 -3.52 3.31
N ARG A 27 9.82 -2.91 2.53
CA ARG A 27 11.06 -3.56 2.10
C ARG A 27 12.19 -3.45 3.12
N GLY A 28 12.10 -2.53 4.07
CA GLY A 28 13.14 -2.25 5.05
C GLY A 28 14.31 -1.45 4.49
N LYS A 29 14.14 -0.74 3.37
CA LYS A 29 15.23 0.02 2.71
C LYS A 29 15.77 1.19 3.55
N TYR A 30 15.00 1.64 4.54
CA TYR A 30 15.42 2.70 5.46
C TYR A 30 16.31 2.18 6.60
N LYS A 31 16.42 0.86 6.77
CA LYS A 31 17.28 0.27 7.78
C LYS A 31 18.67 0.00 7.22
N PRO A 32 19.75 0.29 7.97
CA PRO A 32 21.13 0.07 7.52
C PRO A 32 21.47 -1.40 7.34
N ASN A 33 20.72 -2.31 7.97
CA ASN A 33 20.90 -3.75 7.88
C ASN A 33 20.12 -4.41 6.73
N PHE A 34 19.66 -3.64 5.73
CA PHE A 34 18.87 -4.16 4.63
C PHE A 34 19.60 -5.27 3.86
N THR A 35 18.95 -6.42 3.75
CA THR A 35 19.45 -7.58 3.00
C THR A 35 18.42 -8.02 1.95
N PRO A 36 18.77 -8.12 0.66
CA PRO A 36 17.79 -8.39 -0.40
C PRO A 36 17.05 -9.73 -0.30
N HIS A 37 17.63 -10.76 0.28
CA HIS A 37 16.98 -12.08 0.37
C HIS A 37 16.15 -12.26 1.66
N VAL A 38 16.28 -11.34 2.63
CA VAL A 38 15.60 -11.42 3.93
C VAL A 38 14.44 -10.42 4.00
N ASP A 39 13.44 -10.73 4.82
CA ASP A 39 12.40 -9.77 5.21
C ASP A 39 12.92 -8.88 6.34
N CYS A 40 13.42 -7.71 5.98
CA CYS A 40 13.93 -6.69 6.90
C CYS A 40 12.91 -5.56 7.17
N GLY A 41 11.71 -5.66 6.57
CA GLY A 41 10.75 -4.57 6.54
C GLY A 41 9.93 -4.40 7.81
N ASP A 42 9.26 -3.27 7.89
CA ASP A 42 8.33 -2.95 8.97
C ASP A 42 6.89 -3.27 8.61
N ASN A 43 6.04 -3.41 9.63
CA ASN A 43 4.60 -3.52 9.43
C ASN A 43 4.06 -2.11 9.22
N VAL A 44 3.36 -1.89 8.11
CA VAL A 44 2.86 -0.56 7.75
C VAL A 44 1.36 -0.56 7.80
N ILE A 45 0.81 0.35 8.61
CA ILE A 45 -0.61 0.61 8.73
C ILE A 45 -0.90 1.93 8.03
N ILE A 46 -1.78 1.90 7.03
CA ILE A 46 -2.30 3.09 6.36
C ILE A 46 -3.67 3.40 6.92
N ILE A 47 -3.87 4.63 7.39
CA ILE A 47 -5.17 5.16 7.83
C ILE A 47 -5.67 6.22 6.84
N ASN A 48 -6.96 6.54 6.89
CA ASN A 48 -7.64 7.49 5.98
C ASN A 48 -7.43 7.16 4.50
N ALA A 49 -7.35 5.88 4.16
CA ALA A 49 -7.10 5.44 2.78
C ALA A 49 -8.22 5.87 1.81
N ASP A 50 -9.41 6.17 2.30
CA ASP A 50 -10.54 6.68 1.49
C ASP A 50 -10.33 8.13 1.03
N GLN A 51 -9.49 8.90 1.74
CA GLN A 51 -9.24 10.33 1.48
C GLN A 51 -7.99 10.59 0.62
N VAL A 52 -7.51 9.56 -0.07
CA VAL A 52 -6.34 9.67 -0.94
C VAL A 52 -6.68 10.43 -2.22
N GLU A 53 -5.73 11.18 -2.76
CA GLU A 53 -5.94 11.94 -3.99
C GLU A 53 -5.23 11.33 -5.21
N LEU A 54 -5.90 11.38 -6.36
CA LEU A 54 -5.31 11.17 -7.68
C LEU A 54 -5.43 12.46 -8.49
N THR A 55 -4.35 12.85 -9.17
CA THR A 55 -4.31 14.07 -9.96
C THR A 55 -5.02 13.94 -11.30
N GLY A 56 -5.72 14.99 -11.72
CA GLY A 56 -6.41 15.06 -13.02
C GLY A 56 -7.56 14.05 -13.13
N LYS A 57 -7.83 13.56 -14.34
CA LYS A 57 -8.91 12.61 -14.65
C LYS A 57 -8.56 11.14 -14.37
N LYS A 58 -7.52 10.89 -13.57
CA LYS A 58 -7.01 9.53 -13.33
C LYS A 58 -8.00 8.63 -12.60
N TRP A 59 -8.97 9.19 -11.87
CA TRP A 59 -10.01 8.43 -11.19
C TRP A 59 -10.88 7.63 -12.17
N THR A 60 -11.20 8.22 -13.32
CA THR A 60 -12.08 7.65 -14.35
C THR A 60 -11.30 7.01 -15.49
N ASP A 61 -10.24 7.69 -15.96
CA ASP A 61 -9.57 7.32 -17.21
C ASP A 61 -8.59 6.15 -17.03
N ARG A 62 -8.13 5.93 -15.80
CA ARG A 62 -7.20 4.83 -15.53
C ARG A 62 -7.99 3.54 -15.45
N VAL A 63 -7.69 2.60 -16.33
CA VAL A 63 -8.34 1.28 -16.33
C VAL A 63 -7.40 0.22 -15.78
N TYR A 64 -7.91 -0.57 -14.84
CA TYR A 64 -7.27 -1.79 -14.38
C TYR A 64 -7.96 -3.02 -14.99
N LEU A 65 -7.20 -3.74 -15.80
CA LEU A 65 -7.66 -4.98 -16.42
C LEU A 65 -7.46 -6.18 -15.49
N ARG A 66 -8.41 -7.10 -15.52
CA ARG A 66 -8.30 -8.45 -14.95
C ARG A 66 -8.94 -9.43 -15.92
N PHE A 67 -8.20 -10.46 -16.29
CA PHE A 67 -8.72 -11.56 -17.08
C PHE A 67 -9.15 -12.72 -16.19
N THR A 68 -10.26 -13.36 -16.53
CA THR A 68 -10.79 -14.52 -15.79
C THR A 68 -10.23 -15.86 -16.27
N GLY A 69 -9.71 -15.93 -17.50
CA GLY A 69 -9.19 -17.16 -18.11
C GLY A 69 -10.07 -17.72 -19.24
N TYR A 70 -11.33 -17.28 -19.34
CA TYR A 70 -12.28 -17.74 -20.35
C TYR A 70 -12.36 -16.76 -21.55
N PRO A 71 -12.73 -17.22 -22.76
CA PRO A 71 -13.01 -16.33 -23.90
C PRO A 71 -14.00 -15.23 -23.53
N GLY A 72 -13.69 -13.97 -23.89
CA GLY A 72 -14.49 -12.81 -23.49
C GLY A 72 -14.39 -12.43 -22.01
N GLY A 73 -13.51 -13.08 -21.24
CA GLY A 73 -13.40 -12.95 -19.80
C GLY A 73 -12.64 -11.71 -19.28
N GLN A 74 -12.49 -10.66 -20.09
CA GLN A 74 -11.84 -9.41 -19.70
C GLN A 74 -12.79 -8.58 -18.82
N ARG A 75 -12.30 -8.17 -17.66
CA ARG A 75 -13.00 -7.28 -16.74
C ARG A 75 -12.18 -6.03 -16.51
N GLU A 76 -12.86 -4.90 -16.51
CA GLU A 76 -12.25 -3.58 -16.37
C GLU A 76 -12.73 -2.95 -15.06
N PHE A 77 -11.83 -2.24 -14.39
CA PHE A 77 -12.13 -1.55 -13.14
C PHE A 77 -11.41 -0.20 -13.14
N THR A 78 -12.12 0.86 -12.79
CA THR A 78 -11.50 2.16 -12.51
C THR A 78 -10.99 2.23 -11.06
N PRO A 79 -10.06 3.14 -10.72
CA PRO A 79 -9.70 3.44 -9.35
C PRO A 79 -10.92 3.77 -8.48
N GLU A 80 -11.91 4.46 -9.03
CA GLU A 80 -13.16 4.80 -8.34
C GLU A 80 -13.95 3.53 -7.98
N ASP A 81 -14.08 2.59 -8.92
CA ASP A 81 -14.75 1.30 -8.65
C ASP A 81 -14.03 0.46 -7.60
N LEU A 82 -12.69 0.54 -7.57
CA LEU A 82 -11.89 -0.14 -6.56
C LEU A 82 -12.06 0.49 -5.19
N LEU A 83 -12.11 1.82 -5.12
CA LEU A 83 -12.33 2.56 -3.88
C LEU A 83 -13.71 2.25 -3.29
N LYS A 84 -14.77 2.23 -4.13
CA LYS A 84 -16.13 1.83 -3.72
C LYS A 84 -16.21 0.41 -3.14
N LYS A 85 -15.34 -0.49 -3.60
CA LYS A 85 -15.24 -1.87 -3.08
C LYS A 85 -14.35 -1.99 -1.84
N GLY A 86 -13.70 -0.90 -1.42
CA GLY A 86 -12.82 -0.80 -0.28
C GLY A 86 -11.44 -0.28 -0.66
N ALA A 87 -10.99 0.79 0.00
CA ALA A 87 -9.67 1.40 -0.25
C ALA A 87 -8.49 0.45 -0.11
N ASP A 88 -8.61 -0.57 0.74
CA ASP A 88 -7.61 -1.64 0.86
C ASP A 88 -7.27 -2.26 -0.51
N ARG A 89 -8.27 -2.52 -1.36
CA ARG A 89 -8.04 -3.12 -2.68
C ARG A 89 -7.24 -2.22 -3.61
N LEU A 90 -7.49 -0.90 -3.57
CA LEU A 90 -6.77 0.07 -4.39
C LEU A 90 -5.30 0.14 -3.95
N PHE A 91 -5.06 0.35 -2.66
CA PHE A 91 -3.72 0.43 -2.09
C PHE A 91 -2.95 -0.87 -2.27
N GLN A 92 -3.57 -2.01 -1.99
CA GLN A 92 -2.93 -3.30 -2.18
C GLN A 92 -2.49 -3.51 -3.63
N LYS A 93 -3.32 -3.13 -4.60
CA LYS A 93 -3.00 -3.29 -6.03
C LYS A 93 -1.82 -2.41 -6.44
N VAL A 94 -1.78 -1.17 -5.96
CA VAL A 94 -0.68 -0.23 -6.26
C VAL A 94 0.62 -0.67 -5.58
N VAL A 95 0.59 -0.94 -4.28
CA VAL A 95 1.78 -1.35 -3.50
C VAL A 95 2.34 -2.68 -4.00
N LYS A 96 1.47 -3.66 -4.32
CA LYS A 96 1.90 -4.93 -4.91
C LYS A 96 2.66 -4.76 -6.22
N GLY A 97 2.31 -3.74 -7.01
CA GLY A 97 3.03 -3.39 -8.24
C GLY A 97 4.44 -2.85 -7.99
N MET A 98 4.70 -2.28 -6.81
CA MET A 98 5.97 -1.68 -6.41
C MET A 98 6.90 -2.64 -5.64
N LEU A 99 6.39 -3.81 -5.22
CA LEU A 99 7.16 -4.84 -4.52
C LEU A 99 7.82 -5.85 -5.48
N PRO A 100 8.90 -6.52 -5.04
CA PRO A 100 9.51 -7.61 -5.82
C PRO A 100 8.50 -8.72 -6.15
N LYS A 101 8.42 -9.14 -7.41
CA LYS A 101 7.44 -10.15 -7.88
C LYS A 101 7.89 -11.59 -7.58
N ASN A 102 8.31 -11.86 -6.35
CA ASN A 102 8.80 -13.15 -5.89
C ASN A 102 8.06 -13.63 -4.62
N ARG A 103 8.45 -14.80 -4.08
CA ARG A 103 7.87 -15.36 -2.85
C ARG A 103 8.00 -14.39 -1.66
N LEU A 104 9.13 -13.70 -1.57
CA LEU A 104 9.40 -12.72 -0.53
C LEU A 104 8.44 -11.52 -0.63
N GLY A 105 8.24 -10.93 -1.80
CA GLY A 105 7.31 -9.82 -1.99
C GLY A 105 5.86 -10.19 -1.64
N ARG A 106 5.43 -11.43 -1.92
CA ARG A 106 4.12 -11.91 -1.43
C ARG A 106 4.06 -11.99 0.09
N SER A 107 5.17 -12.35 0.75
CA SER A 107 5.26 -12.34 2.20
C SER A 107 5.21 -10.92 2.75
N LEU A 108 5.94 -9.98 2.16
CA LEU A 108 5.95 -8.55 2.54
C LEU A 108 4.55 -7.93 2.47
N MET A 109 3.76 -8.34 1.48
CA MET A 109 2.39 -7.85 1.31
C MET A 109 1.50 -8.13 2.52
N ARG A 110 1.79 -9.19 3.29
CA ARG A 110 1.04 -9.52 4.52
C ARG A 110 1.32 -8.56 5.67
N ASN A 111 2.40 -7.78 5.58
CA ASN A 111 2.78 -6.79 6.59
C ASN A 111 2.13 -5.42 6.32
N LEU A 112 1.37 -5.28 5.21
CA LEU A 112 0.61 -4.07 4.89
C LEU A 112 -0.82 -4.22 5.43
N HIS A 113 -1.25 -3.22 6.21
CA HIS A 113 -2.61 -3.09 6.70
C HIS A 113 -3.17 -1.75 6.23
N VAL A 114 -4.38 -1.77 5.65
CA VAL A 114 -5.01 -0.56 5.10
C VAL A 114 -6.40 -0.40 5.71
N TYR A 115 -6.67 0.78 6.23
CA TYR A 115 -7.95 1.16 6.81
C TYR A 115 -8.48 2.42 6.10
N GLY A 116 -9.76 2.38 5.75
CA GLY A 116 -10.45 3.52 5.12
C GLY A 116 -10.64 4.69 6.08
N GLY A 117 -10.94 4.39 7.35
CA GLY A 117 -11.10 5.37 8.42
C GLY A 117 -9.80 5.72 9.15
N SER A 118 -9.93 6.57 10.17
CA SER A 118 -8.84 7.05 11.03
C SER A 118 -8.37 6.03 12.06
N GLU A 119 -9.23 5.06 12.41
CA GLU A 119 -8.95 4.07 13.44
C GLU A 119 -8.40 2.76 12.86
N HIS A 120 -7.52 2.13 13.65
CA HIS A 120 -6.89 0.86 13.34
C HIS A 120 -6.98 -0.12 14.53
N LYS A 121 -7.03 -1.42 14.26
CA LYS A 121 -7.18 -2.46 15.31
C LYS A 121 -5.87 -2.84 16.01
N HIS A 122 -4.77 -2.10 15.78
CA HIS A 122 -3.42 -2.51 16.15
C HIS A 122 -2.80 -1.66 17.28
N GLU A 123 -3.62 -1.04 18.13
CA GLU A 123 -3.15 -0.19 19.23
C GLU A 123 -2.22 -0.93 20.21
N ALA A 124 -2.47 -2.21 20.46
CA ALA A 124 -1.64 -3.04 21.35
C ALA A 124 -0.17 -3.14 20.89
N GLN A 125 0.10 -2.91 19.60
CA GLN A 125 1.44 -2.98 19.02
C GLN A 125 2.25 -1.68 19.17
N LYS A 126 1.64 -0.63 19.76
CA LYS A 126 2.24 0.71 19.95
C LYS A 126 2.90 1.26 18.67
N PRO A 127 2.14 1.43 17.59
CA PRO A 127 2.70 1.89 16.33
C PRO A 127 3.26 3.31 16.43
N ARG A 128 4.36 3.55 15.71
CA ARG A 128 4.96 4.86 15.56
C ARG A 128 4.35 5.57 14.36
N VAL A 129 3.81 6.76 14.57
CA VAL A 129 3.34 7.62 13.47
C VAL A 129 4.56 8.18 12.73
N ILE A 130 4.56 8.07 11.40
CA ILE A 130 5.63 8.59 10.54
C ILE A 130 5.05 9.55 9.51
N ASP A 131 5.59 10.77 9.51
CA ASP A 131 5.35 11.72 8.45
C ASP A 131 6.15 11.34 7.20
N LEU A 132 5.43 10.98 6.15
CA LEU A 132 6.02 10.59 4.87
C LEU A 132 6.99 11.65 4.32
N ASN A 133 6.75 12.94 4.57
CA ASN A 133 7.59 14.03 4.04
C ASN A 133 8.97 14.14 4.69
N SER A 134 9.15 13.59 5.89
CA SER A 134 10.44 13.58 6.59
C SER A 134 11.41 12.52 6.06
N LEU A 135 10.89 11.48 5.40
CA LEU A 135 11.68 10.40 4.80
C LEU A 135 12.16 10.80 3.41
N LYS A 136 13.47 11.02 3.28
CA LYS A 136 14.17 11.23 1.99
C LYS A 136 14.42 9.89 1.27
#